data_AF-A0A2X1KEW8-F1
#
_entry.id   AF-A0A2X1KEW8-F1
#
_cell.length_a   1.000
_cell.length_b   1.000
_cell.length_c   1.000
_cell.angle_alpha   90.00
_cell.angle_beta   90.00
_cell.angle_gamma   90.00
#
_symmetry.space_group_name_H-M   'P 1'
#
loop_
_entity.id
_entity.type
_entity.pdbx_description
1 polymer ?
#
loop_
_entity_poly.entity_id
_entity_poly.type
_entity_poly.pdbx_seq_one_letter_code
_entity_poly.pdbx_strand_id
1 'polypeptide(L)'
;MGSHILKKIKPVHKLHSRNTEQAAFVVLKSPSVPSVLVETSFITNPEEERLLGTAAFRQKIATAIAEGVISYFHWFDNQKAHSKKR
;
A
#
# COMPACT_ATOMS: atom_id res chain seq x y z
N MET A 1 0.22 8.36 -2.00
CA MET A 1 0.38 7.27 -1.00
C MET A 1 0.24 5.88 -1.62
N GLY A 2 -0.93 5.50 -2.17
CA GLY A 2 -1.15 4.14 -2.69
C GLY A 2 -0.10 3.63 -3.69
N SER A 3 0.37 4.50 -4.60
CA SER A 3 1.43 4.13 -5.57
C SER A 3 2.78 3.79 -4.94
N HIS A 4 3.11 4.38 -3.79
CA HIS A 4 4.34 4.06 -3.05
C HIS A 4 4.23 2.68 -2.38
N ILE A 5 3.07 2.38 -1.79
CA ILE A 5 2.74 1.08 -1.21
C ILE A 5 2.75 0.00 -2.30
N LEU A 6 2.09 0.24 -3.42
CA LEU A 6 2.01 -0.71 -4.54
C LEU A 6 3.39 -1.11 -5.07
N LYS A 7 4.31 -0.14 -5.21
CA LYS A 7 5.70 -0.39 -5.62
C LYS A 7 6.46 -1.32 -4.68
N LYS A 8 6.15 -1.27 -3.38
CA LYS A 8 6.78 -2.11 -2.35
C LYS A 8 6.15 -3.50 -2.22
N ILE A 9 4.85 -3.64 -2.48
CA ILE A 9 4.17 -4.94 -2.43
C ILE A 9 4.45 -5.77 -3.69
N LYS A 10 4.59 -5.13 -4.86
CA LYS A 10 4.79 -5.81 -6.16
C LYS A 10 5.86 -6.91 -6.18
N PRO A 11 7.02 -6.78 -5.49
CA PRO A 11 8.03 -7.84 -5.42
C PRO A 11 7.72 -8.95 -4.42
N VAL A 12 6.79 -8.73 -3.48
CA VAL A 12 6.44 -9.67 -2.40
C VAL A 12 5.36 -10.66 -2.83
N HIS A 13 4.39 -10.20 -3.61
CA HIS A 13 3.26 -11.03 -4.05
C HIS A 13 2.74 -10.58 -5.41
N LYS A 14 2.11 -11.51 -6.14
CA LYS A 14 1.49 -11.20 -7.43
C LYS A 14 0.28 -10.31 -7.19
N LEU A 15 0.27 -9.15 -7.83
CA LEU A 15 -0.83 -8.19 -7.73
C LEU A 15 -1.88 -8.47 -8.80
N HIS A 16 -3.15 -8.25 -8.44
CA HIS A 16 -4.27 -8.31 -9.39
C HIS A 16 -4.24 -7.14 -10.39
N SER A 17 -3.88 -5.94 -9.93
CA SER A 17 -3.72 -4.73 -10.77
C SER A 17 -2.30 -4.18 -10.65
N ARG A 18 -1.82 -3.57 -11.74
CA ARG A 18 -0.54 -2.85 -11.77
C ARG A 18 -0.67 -1.40 -11.31
N ASN A 19 -1.89 -0.92 -11.13
CA ASN A 19 -2.22 0.45 -10.76
C ASN A 19 -3.05 0.48 -9.48
N THR A 20 -3.13 1.66 -8.86
CA THR A 20 -4.08 1.88 -7.75
C THR A 20 -5.46 2.13 -8.31
N GLU A 21 -6.45 1.39 -7.82
CA GLU A 21 -7.85 1.60 -8.18
C GLU A 21 -8.47 2.72 -7.33
N GLN A 22 -9.51 3.37 -7.87
CA GLN A 22 -10.31 4.36 -7.15
C GLN A 22 -11.66 3.74 -6.80
N ALA A 23 -12.07 3.86 -5.54
CA ALA A 23 -13.32 3.31 -5.06
C ALA A 23 -13.98 4.23 -4.03
N ALA A 24 -15.31 4.26 -4.01
CA ALA A 24 -16.10 5.14 -3.16
C ALA A 24 -16.42 4.54 -1.77
N PHE A 25 -15.49 3.78 -1.19
CA PHE A 25 -15.67 3.19 0.15
C PHE A 25 -15.65 4.27 1.23
N VAL A 26 -16.53 4.14 2.23
CA VAL A 26 -16.64 5.12 3.34
C VAL A 26 -15.31 5.30 4.07
N VAL A 27 -14.57 4.21 4.28
CA VAL A 27 -13.25 4.22 4.95
C VAL A 27 -12.17 5.02 4.19
N LEU A 28 -12.39 5.31 2.90
CA LEU A 28 -11.50 6.11 2.08
C LEU A 28 -11.89 7.59 2.03
N LYS A 29 -13.06 7.96 2.56
CA LYS A 29 -13.58 9.33 2.52
C LYS A 29 -13.13 10.12 3.74
N SER A 30 -11.85 10.49 3.77
CA SER A 30 -11.30 11.43 4.75
C SER A 30 -10.81 12.70 4.05
N PRO A 31 -11.45 13.87 4.28
CA PRO A 31 -11.05 15.13 3.63
C PRO A 31 -9.66 15.62 4.04
N SER A 32 -9.22 15.29 5.25
CA SER A 32 -8.01 15.86 5.88
C SER A 32 -6.87 14.87 6.03
N VAL A 33 -7.10 13.57 5.81
CA VAL A 33 -6.09 12.52 5.99
C VAL A 33 -6.03 11.66 4.72
N PRO A 34 -4.85 11.45 4.12
CA PRO A 34 -4.73 10.52 3.01
C PRO A 34 -5.07 9.09 3.48
N SER A 35 -5.98 8.42 2.76
CA SER A 35 -6.46 7.07 3.08
C SER A 35 -6.25 6.10 1.92
N VAL A 36 -5.96 4.84 2.24
CA VAL A 36 -5.88 3.73 1.27
C VAL A 36 -6.45 2.45 1.89
N LEU A 37 -7.02 1.59 1.05
CA LEU A 37 -7.44 0.24 1.39
C LEU A 37 -6.49 -0.72 0.66
N VAL A 38 -5.89 -1.65 1.39
CA VAL A 38 -4.93 -2.61 0.83
C VAL A 38 -5.52 -4.01 0.93
N GLU A 39 -5.81 -4.60 -0.22
CA GLU A 39 -6.17 -6.01 -0.36
C GLU A 39 -4.87 -6.81 -0.51
N THR A 40 -4.58 -7.70 0.45
CA THR A 40 -3.26 -8.33 0.57
C THR A 40 -3.15 -9.66 -0.18
N SER A 41 -4.26 -10.41 -0.28
CA SER A 41 -4.42 -11.64 -1.05
C SER A 41 -5.90 -12.04 -1.13
N PHE A 42 -6.23 -13.02 -1.96
CA PHE A 42 -7.55 -13.61 -2.09
C PHE A 42 -7.71 -14.85 -1.21
N ILE A 43 -8.60 -14.79 -0.22
CA ILE A 43 -8.96 -15.97 0.61
C ILE A 43 -9.63 -17.06 -0.25
N THR A 44 -10.32 -16.69 -1.33
CA THR A 44 -10.97 -17.64 -2.24
C THR A 44 -10.01 -18.41 -3.12
N ASN A 45 -8.72 -18.03 -3.16
CA ASN A 45 -7.66 -18.78 -3.85
C ASN A 45 -6.92 -19.64 -2.81
N PRO A 46 -7.00 -20.98 -2.87
CA PRO A 46 -6.40 -21.86 -1.85
C PRO A 46 -4.89 -21.68 -1.66
N GLU A 47 -4.16 -21.32 -2.72
CA GLU A 47 -2.72 -21.08 -2.61
C GLU A 47 -2.43 -19.81 -1.81
N GLU A 48 -3.18 -18.74 -2.09
CA GLU A 48 -3.07 -17.45 -1.42
C GLU A 48 -3.57 -17.50 0.03
N GLU A 49 -4.67 -18.22 0.29
CA GLU A 49 -5.18 -18.48 1.63
C GLU A 49 -4.11 -19.18 2.50
N ARG A 50 -3.48 -20.24 1.96
CA ARG A 50 -2.42 -20.96 2.66
C ARG A 50 -1.23 -20.04 2.96
N LEU A 51 -0.85 -19.17 2.03
CA LEU A 51 0.21 -18.17 2.25
C LEU A 51 -0.18 -17.17 3.33
N LEU A 52 -1.39 -16.61 3.29
CA LEU A 52 -1.95 -15.72 4.31
C LEU A 52 -1.94 -16.35 5.71
N GLY A 53 -2.12 -17.67 5.80
CA GLY A 53 -2.01 -18.44 7.04
C GLY A 53 -0.61 -18.42 7.68
N THR A 54 0.45 -18.14 6.90
CA THR A 54 1.82 -18.14 7.41
C THR A 54 2.25 -16.80 8.02
N ALA A 55 2.93 -16.85 9.18
CA ALA A 55 3.48 -15.65 9.81
C ALA A 55 4.55 -14.97 8.91
N ALA A 56 5.36 -15.76 8.21
CA ALA A 56 6.40 -15.26 7.32
C ALA A 56 5.83 -14.41 6.17
N PHE A 57 4.75 -14.84 5.52
CA PHE A 57 4.13 -14.06 4.45
C PHE A 57 3.50 -12.77 5.00
N ARG A 58 2.75 -12.86 6.12
CA ARG A 58 2.16 -11.68 6.76
C ARG A 58 3.22 -10.65 7.14
N GLN A 59 4.37 -11.10 7.66
CA GLN A 59 5.47 -10.20 7.99
C GLN A 59 6.06 -9.52 6.74
N LYS A 60 6.26 -10.26 5.64
CA LYS A 60 6.75 -9.68 4.38
C LYS A 60 5.82 -8.60 3.83
N ILE A 61 4.51 -8.87 3.80
CA ILE A 61 3.51 -7.90 3.33
C ILE A 61 3.42 -6.69 4.27
N ALA A 62 3.42 -6.89 5.58
CA ALA A 62 3.41 -5.82 6.56
C ALA A 62 4.64 -4.89 6.41
N THR A 63 5.84 -5.47 6.25
CA THR A 63 7.07 -4.72 6.01
C THR A 63 6.97 -3.91 4.71
N ALA A 64 6.50 -4.51 3.61
CA ALA A 64 6.32 -3.80 2.34
C ALA A 64 5.34 -2.62 2.45
N ILE A 65 4.22 -2.79 3.18
CA ILE A 65 3.26 -1.71 3.42
C ILE A 65 3.93 -0.58 4.23
N ALA A 66 4.63 -0.92 5.31
CA ALA A 66 5.33 0.05 6.15
C ALA A 66 6.37 0.85 5.36
N GLU A 67 7.21 0.18 4.56
CA GLU A 67 8.17 0.84 3.68
C GLU A 67 7.51 1.75 2.64
N GLY A 68 6.33 1.37 2.14
CA GLY A 68 5.55 2.17 1.21
C GLY A 68 5.02 3.45 1.84
N VAL A 69 4.55 3.37 3.09
CA VAL A 69 4.12 4.53 3.88
C VAL A 69 5.29 5.47 4.16
N ILE A 70 6.43 4.94 4.62
CA ILE A 70 7.66 5.72 4.85
C ILE A 70 8.11 6.42 3.56
N SER A 71 8.12 5.70 2.43
CA SER A 71 8.47 6.27 1.12
C SER A 71 7.54 7.41 0.72
N TYR A 72 6.24 7.31 1.02
CA TYR A 72 5.29 8.39 0.75
C TYR A 72 5.60 9.64 1.58
N PHE A 73 5.89 9.50 2.88
CA PHE A 73 6.24 10.64 3.73
C PHE A 73 7.54 11.32 3.29
N HIS A 74 8.57 10.56 2.95
CA HIS A 74 9.81 11.14 2.41
C HIS A 74 9.56 11.95 1.12
N TRP A 75 8.75 11.42 0.20
CA TRP A 75 8.36 12.15 -1.01
C TRP A 75 7.57 13.41 -0.67
N PHE A 76 6.60 13.31 0.24
CA PHE A 76 5.74 14.43 0.63
C PHE A 76 6.53 15.57 1.28
N ASP A 77 7.45 15.26 2.18
CA ASP A 77 8.30 16.25 2.86
C ASP A 77 9.23 16.94 1.88
N ASN A 78 9.81 16.21 0.93
CA ASN A 78 10.64 16.77 -0.14
C ASN A 78 9.84 17.76 -1.01
N GLN A 79 8.61 17.42 -1.39
CA GLN A 79 7.75 18.34 -2.16
C GLN A 79 7.42 19.62 -1.39
N LYS A 80 7.12 19.50 -0.09
CA LYS A 80 6.92 20.67 0.79
C LYS A 80 8.17 21.54 0.87
N ALA A 81 9.35 20.95 1.01
CA ALA A 81 10.61 21.69 1.07
C ALA A 81 10.88 22.49 -0.22
N HIS A 82 10.56 21.92 -1.39
CA HIS A 82 10.68 22.62 -2.67
C HIS A 82 9.65 23.75 -2.84
N SER A 83 8.42 23.58 -2.36
CA SER A 83 7.40 24.63 -2.40
C SER A 83 7.73 25.84 -1.52
N LYS A 84 8.54 25.66 -0.46
CA LYS A 84 8.92 26.72 0.49
C LYS A 84 10.14 27.54 0.05
N LYS A 85 10.87 27.08 -0.97
CA LYS A 85 12.08 27.73 -1.54
C LYS A 85 11.78 28.57 -2.78
N ARG A 86 10.51 28.70 -3.18
CA ARG A 86 10.04 29.53 -4.29
C ARG A 86 9.35 30.77 -3.77
#